data_AF-A0A8T9Q6V3-F1
#
_entry.id   AF-A0A8T9Q6V3-F1
#
_cell.length_a   1.000
_cell.length_b   1.000
_cell.length_c   1.000
_cell.angle_alpha   90.00
_cell.angle_beta   90.00
_cell.angle_gamma   90.00
#
_symmetry.space_group_name_H-M   'P 1'
#
loop_
_entity.id
_entity.type
_entity.pdbx_description
1 polymer ?
#
loop_
_entity_poly.entity_id
_entity_poly.type
_entity_poly.pdbx_seq_one_letter_code
_entity_poly.pdbx_strand_id
1 'polypeptide(L)' 'MFKGHDITFVTNEHGEPVLLFIGKRRPDGIIAGERYTRTIKRQPDGVAVKSSHWDLKGKTQR' A
#
# COMPACT_ATOMS: atom_id res chain seq x y z
N MET A 1 1.49 -6.39 -12.77
CA MET A 1 0.89 -7.68 -12.39
C MET A 1 1.96 -8.51 -11.67
N PHE A 2 1.68 -9.04 -10.48
CA PHE A 2 2.60 -9.87 -9.70
C PHE A 2 1.90 -11.18 -9.36
N LYS A 3 2.49 -12.33 -9.75
CA LYS A 3 1.88 -13.67 -9.56
C LYS A 3 0.41 -13.74 -10.00
N GLY A 4 0.07 -13.09 -11.12
CA GLY A 4 -1.31 -13.07 -11.64
C GLY A 4 -2.27 -12.12 -10.91
N HIS A 5 -1.77 -11.29 -9.98
CA HIS A 5 -2.55 -10.30 -9.25
C HIS A 5 -2.23 -8.88 -9.74
N ASP A 6 -3.24 -8.03 -9.73
CA ASP A 6 -3.12 -6.59 -9.87
C ASP A 6 -2.59 -5.97 -8.59
N ILE A 7 -1.78 -4.92 -8.74
CA ILE A 7 -1.21 -4.17 -7.63
C ILE A 7 -1.54 -2.70 -7.82
N THR A 8 -2.04 -2.06 -6.76
CA THR A 8 -2.19 -0.61 -6.69
C THR A 8 -1.56 -0.09 -5.41
N PHE A 9 -0.90 1.06 -5.51
CA PHE A 9 -0.39 1.81 -4.36
C PHE A 9 -1.10 3.16 -4.26
N VAL A 10 -1.27 3.65 -3.03
CA VAL A 10 -1.61 5.05 -2.76
C VAL A 10 -0.42 5.69 -2.08
N THR A 11 0.01 6.85 -2.59
CA THR A 11 1.14 7.59 -2.07
C THR A 11 0.71 8.72 -1.15
N ASN A 12 1.57 9.07 -0.20
CA ASN A 12 1.45 10.32 0.54
C ASN A 12 1.95 11.52 -0.29
N GLU A 13 1.95 12.71 0.31
CA GLU A 13 2.42 13.96 -0.31
C GLU A 13 3.90 13.96 -0.71
N HIS A 14 4.71 13.09 -0.09
CA HIS A 14 6.11 12.90 -0.44
C HIS A 14 6.32 11.87 -1.56
N GLY A 15 5.24 11.36 -2.16
CA GLY A 15 5.30 10.33 -3.20
C GLY A 15 5.60 8.92 -2.66
N GLU A 16 5.54 8.71 -1.36
CA GLU A 16 5.86 7.41 -0.76
C GLU A 16 4.62 6.53 -0.65
N PRO A 17 4.71 5.25 -1.02
CA PRO A 17 3.59 4.34 -0.92
C PRO A 17 3.25 4.08 0.55
N VAL A 18 2.00 4.35 0.93
CA VAL A 18 1.44 4.17 2.28
C VAL A 18 0.29 3.17 2.33
N LEU A 19 -0.37 2.92 1.20
CA LEU A 19 -1.34 1.84 1.05
C LEU A 19 -0.96 0.96 -0.13
N LEU A 20 -1.22 -0.33 0.01
CA LEU A 20 -0.97 -1.34 -1.01
C LEU A 20 -2.18 -2.28 -1.09
N PHE A 21 -2.66 -2.51 -2.30
CA PHE A 21 -3.70 -3.48 -2.62
C PHE A 21 -3.14 -4.52 -3.57
N ILE A 22 -3.26 -5.80 -3.22
CA ILE A 22 -2.86 -6.93 -4.07
C ILE A 22 -4.08 -7.83 -4.26
N GLY A 23 -4.53 -8.00 -5.50
CA GLY A 23 -5.79 -8.70 -5.74
C GLY A 23 -6.15 -8.82 -7.20
N LYS A 24 -7.44 -9.02 -7.48
CA LYS A 24 -7.99 -8.91 -8.83
C LYS A 24 -8.68 -7.58 -8.98
N ARG A 25 -8.33 -6.83 -10.02
CA ARG A 25 -9.02 -5.61 -10.38
C ARG A 25 -10.38 -5.97 -10.95
N ARG A 26 -11.42 -5.39 -10.37
CA ARG A 26 -12.81 -5.50 -10.83
C ARG A 26 -13.06 -4.48 -11.95
N PRO A 27 -14.11 -4.67 -12.77
CA PRO A 27 -14.46 -3.73 -13.84
C PRO A 27 -14.75 -2.30 -13.36
N ASP A 28 -15.18 -2.14 -12.10
CA ASP A 28 -15.39 -0.84 -11.43
C ASP A 28 -14.06 -0.14 -11.04
N GLY A 29 -12.91 -0.79 -11.28
CA GLY A 29 -11.58 -0.26 -11.00
C GLY A 29 -11.05 -0.58 -9.60
N ILE A 30 -11.83 -1.20 -8.72
CA ILE A 30 -11.45 -1.56 -7.35
C ILE A 30 -10.67 -2.89 -7.36
N ILE A 31 -9.64 -3.00 -6.50
CA ILE A 31 -8.93 -4.27 -6.28
C ILE A 31 -9.61 -5.03 -5.13
N ALA A 32 -10.18 -6.19 -5.45
CA ALA A 32 -10.62 -7.15 -4.44
C ALA A 32 -9.44 -8.06 -4.07
N GLY A 33 -8.97 -7.99 -2.82
CA GLY A 33 -7.77 -8.69 -2.40
C GLY A 33 -7.24 -8.23 -1.04
N GLU A 34 -5.94 -8.37 -0.82
CA GLU A 34 -5.27 -8.02 0.42
C GLU A 34 -4.95 -6.53 0.48
N ARG A 35 -5.24 -5.89 1.62
CA ARG A 35 -4.89 -4.49 1.89
C ARG A 35 -3.78 -4.41 2.92
N TYR A 36 -2.74 -3.67 2.60
CA TYR A 36 -1.63 -3.38 3.51
C TYR A 36 -1.52 -1.87 3.75
N THR A 37 -1.12 -1.50 4.97
CA THR A 37 -0.76 -0.12 5.33
C THR A 37 0.72 -0.07 5.68
N ARG A 38 1.43 0.96 5.23
CA ARG A 38 2.82 1.19 5.59
C ARG A 38 2.92 2.23 6.70
N THR A 39 3.64 1.91 7.75
CA THR A 39 4.07 2.89 8.75
C THR A 39 5.51 3.30 8.43
N ILE A 40 5.75 4.60 8.24
CA ILE A 40 7.07 5.18 7.97
C ILE A 40 7.51 5.98 9.19
N LYS A 41 8.65 5.63 9.78
CA LYS A 41 9.30 6.40 10.84
C LYS A 41 10.41 7.26 10.23
N ARG A 42 10.35 8.56 10.45
CA ARG A 42 11.36 9.53 9.99
C ARG A 42 12.52 9.66 10.99
N GLN A 43 13.64 10.16 10.51
CA GLN A 43 14.69 10.72 11.35
C GLN A 43 14.20 12.04 11.99
N PRO A 44 14.90 12.56 13.02
CA PRO A 44 14.54 13.84 13.64
C PRO A 44 14.53 15.02 12.66
N ASP A 45 15.27 14.93 11.56
CA ASP A 45 15.27 15.91 10.47
C ASP A 45 13.95 15.96 9.66
N GLY A 46 13.06 14.99 9.86
CA GLY A 46 11.74 14.90 9.22
C GLY A 46 11.76 14.45 7.76
N VAL A 47 12.93 14.36 7.12
CA VAL A 47 13.08 14.07 5.69
C VAL A 47 13.46 12.60 5.48
N ALA A 48 14.52 12.14 6.15
CA ALA A 48 15.04 10.81 5.92
C ALA A 48 14.14 9.74 6.57
N VAL A 49 13.90 8.64 5.84
CA VAL A 49 13.24 7.46 6.43
C VAL A 49 14.23 6.76 7.35
N LYS A 50 13.89 6.64 8.62
CA LYS A 50 14.64 5.84 9.60
C LYS A 50 14.29 4.36 9.50
N SER A 51 13.00 4.03 9.38
CA SER A 51 12.52 2.67 9.17
C SER A 51 11.08 2.65 8.68
N SER A 52 10.63 1.53 8.12
CA SER A 52 9.23 1.33 7.79
C SER A 52 8.84 -0.14 7.84
N HIS A 53 7.56 -0.43 8.08
CA HIS A 53 6.99 -1.78 7.98
C HIS A 53 5.60 -1.74 7.33
N TRP A 54 5.20 -2.87 6.77
CA TRP A 54 3.88 -3.08 6.19
C TRP A 54 3.06 -4.00 7.08
N ASP A 55 1.84 -3.58 7.39
CA ASP A 55 0.87 -4.35 8.16
C ASP A 55 -0.25 -4.84 7.24
N LEU A 56 -0.48 -6.16 7.22
CA LEU A 56 -1.67 -6.73 6.58
C LEU A 56 -2.91 -6.33 7.38
N LYS A 57 -3.83 -5.60 6.74
CA LYS A 57 -5.13 -5.22 7.32
C LYS A 57 -6.25 -6.17 6.92
N GLY A 58 -5.93 -7.27 6.24
CA GLY A 58 -6.86 -8.30 5.80
C GLY A 58 -7.41 -8.04 4.40
N LYS A 59 -8.45 -8.81 4.04
CA LYS A 59 -9.08 -8.75 2.72
C LYS A 59 -10.03 -7.55 2.63
N THR A 60 -9.93 -6.80 1.53
CA THR A 60 -10.89 -5.77 1.17
C THR A 60 -11.77 -6.28 0.02
N GLN A 61 -13.08 -6.13 0.17
CA GLN A 61 -14.10 -6.52 -0.82
C GLN A 61 -15.05 -5.37 -1.17
N ARG A 62 -14.78 -4.15 -0.69
CA ARG A 62 -15.70 -3.03 -0.80
C ARG A 62 -15.43 -2.23 -2.05
#